data_AF-A0A1G6PPL4-F1
#
_entry.id   AF-A0A1G6PPL4-F1
#
_cell.length_a   1.000
_cell.length_b   1.000
_cell.length_c   1.000
_cell.angle_alpha   90.00
_cell.angle_beta   90.00
_cell.angle_gamma   90.00
#
_symmetry.space_group_name_H-M   'P 1'
#
loop_
_entity.id
_entity.type
_entity.pdbx_description
1 polymer ?
#
loop_
_entity_poly.entity_id
_entity_poly.type
_entity_poly.pdbx_seq_one_letter_code
_entity_poly.pdbx_strand_id
1 'polypeptide(L)'
;MSKNDELVDAEQPNLIKWWGEQSFELNQPKAWQFGSLLFRLTRGLQEWRLEYHRPQVQYDYEQKWNAIEDPNFAFPQPLKVERYMFKSTQNKLQLMPRLADRSVVIKPVDPIYIPAGQRGTLYISTPLWIAGFVEGQKDPLFDIPVILPKDTWFGPNHRHGEICYATAVDGRTELHQLKPRAFRAVTPIEFHNTSHQQLRFDRMNVPVSALPLFYSESTGRLWTSQIKVLHEGLDRPPRIRIENRTPPHAGEVIYVHPPREPASALFNMFDSFF
;
A
#
# COMPACT_ATOMS: atom_id res chain seq x y z
N MET A 1 10.00 -50.08 -0.02
CA MET A 1 8.70 -49.51 0.42
C MET A 1 9.03 -48.48 1.51
N SER A 2 9.41 -47.26 1.11
CA SER A 2 8.53 -46.11 0.82
C SER A 2 8.07 -45.36 2.09
N LYS A 3 8.65 -44.16 2.27
CA LYS A 3 8.01 -42.89 2.69
C LYS A 3 7.55 -42.82 4.17
N ASN A 4 7.79 -41.76 4.94
CA ASN A 4 7.88 -40.34 4.60
C ASN A 4 8.91 -39.64 5.48
N ASP A 5 9.81 -38.88 4.86
CA ASP A 5 10.43 -37.71 5.47
C ASP A 5 9.35 -36.64 5.65
N GLU A 6 8.98 -36.34 6.88
CA GLU A 6 8.33 -35.08 7.22
C GLU A 6 9.39 -33.99 7.14
N LEU A 7 9.56 -33.42 5.95
CA LEU A 7 10.18 -32.11 5.78
C LEU A 7 9.26 -31.10 6.44
N VAL A 8 9.53 -30.82 7.72
CA VAL A 8 9.07 -29.61 8.39
C VAL A 8 9.65 -28.44 7.59
N ASP A 9 8.79 -27.84 6.78
CA ASP A 9 9.08 -26.63 6.00
C ASP A 9 9.47 -25.55 7.02
N ALA A 10 10.77 -25.33 7.19
CA ALA A 10 11.28 -24.31 8.09
C ALA A 10 10.69 -22.98 7.61
N GLU A 11 9.81 -22.37 8.42
CA GLU A 11 9.20 -21.07 8.12
C GLU A 11 10.33 -20.08 7.83
N GLN A 12 10.59 -19.83 6.55
CA GLN A 12 11.46 -18.75 6.13
C GLN A 12 10.91 -17.48 6.76
N PRO A 13 11.75 -16.64 7.40
CA PRO A 13 11.29 -15.40 7.97
C PRO A 13 10.51 -14.65 6.89
N ASN A 14 9.26 -14.27 7.19
CA ASN A 14 8.38 -13.53 6.27
C ASN A 14 9.11 -12.26 5.80
N LEU A 15 9.88 -12.38 4.72
CA LEU A 15 10.72 -11.31 4.22
C LEU A 15 9.79 -10.28 3.58
N ILE A 16 9.49 -9.20 4.28
CA ILE A 16 8.58 -8.16 3.77
C ILE A 16 9.30 -7.25 2.77
N LYS A 17 10.63 -7.15 2.85
CA LYS A 17 11.46 -6.29 2.01
C LYS A 17 11.72 -6.92 0.64
N TRP A 18 10.82 -6.67 -0.31
CA TRP A 18 10.91 -7.11 -1.71
C TRP A 18 11.55 -6.11 -2.68
N TRP A 19 11.83 -4.91 -2.18
CA TRP A 19 12.26 -3.76 -2.97
C TRP A 19 13.74 -3.43 -2.75
N GLY A 20 14.29 -2.60 -3.63
CA GLY A 20 15.67 -2.15 -3.62
C GLY A 20 16.28 -2.08 -5.02
N GLU A 21 17.57 -1.78 -5.06
CA GLU A 21 18.35 -1.71 -6.31
C GLU A 21 18.47 -3.09 -6.96
N GLN A 22 18.19 -3.15 -8.26
CA GLN A 22 18.35 -4.31 -9.11
C GLN A 22 19.35 -3.99 -10.22
N SER A 23 20.41 -4.79 -10.33
CA SER A 23 21.37 -4.71 -11.45
C SER A 23 20.97 -5.64 -12.60
N PHE A 24 21.08 -5.20 -13.84
CA PHE A 24 20.70 -5.93 -15.04
C PHE A 24 21.78 -5.88 -16.11
N GLU A 25 22.16 -7.05 -16.63
CA GLU A 25 22.90 -7.15 -17.88
C GLU A 25 22.01 -6.86 -19.09
N LEU A 26 22.61 -6.56 -20.23
CA LEU A 26 21.87 -6.36 -21.47
C LEU A 26 21.11 -7.63 -21.86
N ASN A 27 19.84 -7.46 -22.20
CA ASN A 27 18.86 -8.48 -22.55
C ASN A 27 18.59 -9.52 -21.45
N GLN A 28 19.04 -9.26 -20.21
CA GLN A 28 18.76 -10.14 -19.08
C GLN A 28 17.35 -9.85 -18.53
N PRO A 29 16.44 -10.85 -18.53
CA PRO A 29 15.19 -10.74 -17.80
C PRO A 29 15.41 -11.04 -16.32
N LYS A 30 14.70 -10.32 -15.46
CA LYS A 30 14.45 -10.73 -14.08
C LYS A 30 12.95 -10.79 -13.85
N ALA A 31 12.50 -11.83 -13.17
CA ALA A 31 11.09 -12.07 -12.92
C ALA A 31 10.82 -12.29 -11.44
N TRP A 32 9.61 -11.91 -11.03
CA TRP A 32 9.12 -12.00 -9.67
C TRP A 32 7.65 -12.37 -9.67
N GLN A 33 7.25 -13.04 -8.59
CA GLN A 33 5.86 -13.19 -8.21
C GLN A 33 5.60 -12.30 -6.99
N PHE A 34 4.61 -11.41 -7.09
CA PHE A 34 4.14 -10.57 -5.99
C PHE A 34 2.66 -10.89 -5.72
N GLY A 35 2.41 -11.79 -4.77
CA GLY A 35 1.09 -12.38 -4.59
C GLY A 35 0.69 -13.17 -5.84
N SER A 36 -0.38 -12.74 -6.50
CA SER A 36 -0.82 -13.29 -7.79
C SER A 36 -0.28 -12.54 -9.01
N LEU A 37 0.41 -11.41 -8.83
CA LEU A 37 1.01 -10.66 -9.93
C LEU A 37 2.33 -11.31 -10.37
N LEU A 38 2.41 -11.72 -11.63
CA LEU A 38 3.67 -12.11 -12.25
C LEU A 38 4.25 -10.89 -12.96
N PHE A 39 5.50 -10.58 -12.69
CA PHE A 39 6.15 -9.35 -13.09
C PHE A 39 7.57 -9.64 -13.61
N ARG A 40 7.92 -9.11 -14.79
CA ARG A 40 9.23 -9.27 -15.42
C ARG A 40 9.73 -7.95 -15.96
N LEU A 41 11.01 -7.68 -15.72
CA LEU A 41 11.75 -6.59 -16.33
C LEU A 41 12.89 -7.12 -17.15
N THR A 42 13.06 -6.57 -18.35
CA THR A 42 14.18 -6.86 -19.24
C THR A 42 14.82 -5.54 -19.66
N ARG A 43 16.14 -5.45 -19.48
CA ARG A 43 16.92 -4.30 -19.94
C ARG A 43 17.35 -4.53 -21.39
N GLY A 44 16.96 -3.67 -22.32
CA GLY A 44 17.56 -3.56 -23.65
C GLY A 44 18.57 -2.42 -23.71
N LEU A 45 19.31 -2.28 -24.82
CA LEU A 45 20.29 -1.19 -24.98
C LEU A 45 19.64 0.21 -24.93
N GLN A 46 18.45 0.33 -25.51
CA GLN A 46 17.71 1.59 -25.68
C GLN A 46 16.30 1.51 -25.12
N GLU A 47 15.98 0.48 -24.34
CA GLU A 47 14.67 0.37 -23.73
C GLU A 47 14.66 -0.46 -22.46
N TRP A 48 13.70 -0.19 -21.59
CA TRP A 48 13.24 -1.13 -20.58
C TRP A 48 11.92 -1.73 -21.04
N ARG A 49 11.82 -3.06 -20.95
CA ARG A 49 10.58 -3.79 -21.22
C ARG A 49 10.03 -4.34 -19.91
N LEU A 50 8.82 -3.91 -19.58
CA LEU A 50 8.03 -4.46 -18.49
C LEU A 50 6.98 -5.41 -19.06
N GLU A 51 6.92 -6.61 -18.51
CA GLU A 51 5.89 -7.60 -18.80
C GLU A 51 5.22 -8.02 -17.50
N TYR A 52 3.89 -8.03 -17.46
CA TYR A 52 3.19 -8.54 -16.29
C TYR A 52 1.88 -9.22 -16.64
N HIS A 53 1.60 -10.29 -15.90
CA HIS A 53 0.34 -11.01 -15.94
C HIS A 53 -0.38 -10.81 -14.60
N ARG A 54 -1.64 -10.38 -14.68
CA ARG A 54 -2.54 -10.26 -13.55
C ARG A 54 -3.73 -11.19 -13.78
N PRO A 55 -3.97 -12.17 -12.88
CA PRO A 55 -5.17 -12.98 -12.92
C PRO A 55 -6.44 -12.13 -12.78
N GLN A 56 -7.55 -12.61 -13.34
CA GLN A 56 -8.85 -11.92 -13.23
C GLN A 56 -9.34 -11.81 -11.77
N VAL A 57 -9.01 -12.81 -10.95
CA VAL A 57 -9.33 -12.86 -9.53
C VAL A 57 -8.02 -12.81 -8.75
N GLN A 58 -7.91 -11.82 -7.87
CA GLN A 58 -6.83 -11.68 -6.90
C GLN A 58 -7.44 -11.64 -5.49
N TYR A 59 -6.68 -12.09 -4.50
CA TYR A 59 -7.14 -12.07 -3.12
C TYR A 59 -6.22 -11.23 -2.23
N ASP A 60 -6.82 -10.39 -1.38
CA ASP A 60 -6.09 -9.50 -0.47
C ASP A 60 -5.17 -10.24 0.54
N TYR A 61 -5.31 -11.55 0.70
CA TYR A 61 -4.44 -12.37 1.55
C TYR A 61 -3.15 -12.86 0.85
N GLU A 62 -3.03 -12.68 -0.47
CA GLU A 62 -1.85 -13.09 -1.26
C GLU A 62 -0.69 -12.12 -1.02
N GLN A 63 -0.05 -12.22 0.16
CA GLN A 63 0.93 -11.26 0.68
C GLN A 63 2.37 -11.76 0.63
N LYS A 64 2.62 -12.88 -0.05
CA LYS A 64 3.96 -13.47 -0.25
C LYS A 64 4.54 -13.02 -1.59
N TRP A 65 5.86 -12.95 -1.66
CA TRP A 65 6.58 -12.72 -2.91
C TRP A 65 7.80 -13.65 -3.01
N ASN A 66 8.30 -13.82 -4.22
CA ASN A 66 9.57 -14.47 -4.49
C ASN A 66 10.11 -14.04 -5.85
N ALA A 67 11.44 -14.09 -6.01
CA ALA A 67 12.04 -14.07 -7.33
C ALA A 67 11.69 -15.38 -8.07
N ILE A 68 11.58 -15.31 -9.38
CA ILE A 68 11.42 -16.46 -10.25
C ILE A 68 12.78 -16.73 -10.86
N GLU A 69 13.41 -17.85 -10.48
CA GLU A 69 14.78 -18.18 -10.89
C GLU A 69 14.88 -18.58 -12.37
N ASP A 70 13.82 -19.17 -12.93
CA ASP A 70 13.77 -19.55 -14.34
C ASP A 70 13.59 -18.31 -15.24
N PRO A 71 14.61 -17.91 -16.03
CA PRO A 71 14.53 -16.76 -16.93
C PRO A 71 13.51 -16.98 -18.05
N ASN A 72 13.19 -18.24 -18.37
CA ASN A 72 12.30 -18.64 -19.47
C ASN A 72 10.87 -18.93 -19.00
N PHE A 73 10.57 -18.72 -17.71
CA PHE A 73 9.26 -18.99 -17.15
C PHE A 73 8.15 -18.31 -17.98
N ALA A 74 7.24 -19.09 -18.57
CA ALA A 74 6.21 -18.52 -19.43
C ALA A 74 5.11 -17.88 -18.58
N PHE A 75 4.84 -16.59 -18.80
CA PHE A 75 3.71 -15.93 -18.14
C PHE A 75 2.39 -16.37 -18.80
N PRO A 76 1.31 -16.58 -18.02
CA PRO A 76 -0.01 -16.83 -18.57
C PRO A 76 -0.55 -15.62 -19.36
N GLN A 77 -1.56 -15.87 -20.18
CA GLN A 77 -2.32 -14.82 -20.87
C GLN A 77 -3.52 -14.37 -20.02
N PRO A 78 -3.95 -13.09 -20.11
CA PRO A 78 -3.37 -12.04 -20.93
C PRO A 78 -2.07 -11.49 -20.33
N LEU A 79 -1.08 -11.28 -21.19
CA LEU A 79 0.18 -10.63 -20.84
C LEU A 79 0.09 -9.13 -21.21
N LYS A 80 0.37 -8.25 -20.27
CA LYS A 80 0.57 -6.83 -20.56
C LYS A 80 2.04 -6.55 -20.78
N VAL A 81 2.33 -5.72 -21.79
CA VAL A 81 3.70 -5.33 -22.15
C VAL A 81 3.76 -3.81 -22.25
N GLU A 82 4.73 -3.22 -21.57
CA GLU A 82 5.04 -1.80 -21.61
C GLU A 82 6.51 -1.62 -21.98
N ARG A 83 6.81 -0.66 -22.87
CA ARG A 83 8.16 -0.39 -23.36
C ARG A 83 8.50 1.07 -23.11
N TYR A 84 9.63 1.29 -22.45
CA TYR A 84 10.12 2.60 -22.06
C TYR A 84 11.41 2.88 -22.83
N MET A 85 11.37 3.85 -23.76
CA MET A 85 12.49 4.14 -24.66
C MET A 85 13.51 5.08 -24.02
N PHE A 86 14.80 4.80 -24.28
CA PHE A 86 15.95 5.54 -23.78
C PHE A 86 16.98 5.75 -24.89
N LYS A 87 17.75 6.83 -24.81
CA LYS A 87 18.95 6.98 -25.65
C LYS A 87 19.96 5.86 -25.37
N SER A 88 20.14 5.52 -24.10
CA SER A 88 20.91 4.38 -23.61
C SER A 88 20.42 4.04 -22.20
N THR A 89 20.19 2.77 -21.92
CA THR A 89 19.77 2.33 -20.58
C THR A 89 20.97 2.18 -19.64
N GLN A 90 20.76 2.51 -18.38
CA GLN A 90 21.69 2.16 -17.31
C GLN A 90 21.46 0.74 -16.82
N ASN A 91 22.46 0.16 -16.15
CA ASN A 91 22.39 -1.21 -15.63
C ASN A 91 21.65 -1.35 -14.30
N LYS A 92 21.20 -0.24 -13.70
CA LYS A 92 20.52 -0.24 -12.41
C LYS A 92 19.09 0.25 -12.56
N LEU A 93 18.18 -0.40 -11.85
CA LEU A 93 16.80 0.02 -11.67
C LEU A 93 16.41 -0.21 -10.20
N GLN A 94 15.83 0.80 -9.57
CA GLN A 94 15.33 0.75 -8.20
C GLN A 94 13.86 0.31 -8.23
N LEU A 95 13.59 -0.90 -7.74
CA LEU A 95 12.22 -1.31 -7.42
C LEU A 95 11.85 -0.72 -6.06
N MET A 96 10.68 -0.10 -5.95
CA MET A 96 10.25 0.57 -4.73
C MET A 96 8.75 0.39 -4.47
N PRO A 97 8.32 0.26 -3.20
CA PRO A 97 6.91 0.28 -2.83
C PRO A 97 6.39 1.71 -2.88
N ARG A 98 5.18 1.94 -3.39
CA ARG A 98 4.49 3.24 -3.28
C ARG A 98 3.08 3.06 -2.71
N LEU A 99 2.58 4.06 -2.00
CA LEU A 99 1.16 4.11 -1.61
C LEU A 99 0.26 4.29 -2.82
N ALA A 100 -1.02 3.98 -2.71
CA ALA A 100 -2.00 4.16 -3.79
C ALA A 100 -2.05 5.59 -4.34
N ASP A 101 -2.38 5.73 -5.63
CA ASP A 101 -2.51 7.00 -6.36
C ASP A 101 -3.87 7.67 -6.13
N ARG A 102 -4.75 7.03 -5.36
CA ARG A 102 -6.03 7.58 -4.93
C ARG A 102 -6.26 7.24 -3.46
N SER A 103 -7.16 7.98 -2.83
CA SER A 103 -7.63 7.67 -1.49
C SER A 103 -8.20 6.25 -1.41
N VAL A 104 -8.06 5.65 -0.24
CA VAL A 104 -8.52 4.28 0.03
C VAL A 104 -9.66 4.33 1.03
N VAL A 105 -10.82 3.88 0.59
CA VAL A 105 -11.99 3.68 1.42
C VAL A 105 -11.83 2.43 2.26
N ILE A 106 -12.04 2.61 3.56
CA ILE A 106 -12.00 1.58 4.58
C ILE A 106 -13.38 1.46 5.19
N LYS A 107 -13.88 0.24 5.22
CA LYS A 107 -15.12 -0.13 5.87
C LYS A 107 -14.79 -1.15 6.96
N PRO A 108 -14.81 -0.76 8.24
CA PRO A 108 -14.77 -1.71 9.35
C PRO A 108 -15.84 -2.80 9.19
N VAL A 109 -15.57 -4.01 9.69
CA VAL A 109 -16.56 -5.10 9.70
C VAL A 109 -17.78 -4.67 10.52
N ASP A 110 -17.51 -4.15 11.72
CA ASP A 110 -18.49 -3.57 12.62
C ASP A 110 -18.24 -2.07 12.78
N PRO A 111 -19.29 -1.23 12.92
CA PRO A 111 -19.13 0.20 13.14
C PRO A 111 -18.28 0.50 14.38
N ILE A 112 -17.44 1.54 14.27
CA ILE A 112 -16.61 1.97 15.39
C ILE A 112 -17.33 3.11 16.12
N TYR A 113 -17.44 2.98 17.44
CA TYR A 113 -18.04 4.00 18.30
C TYR A 113 -16.99 4.63 19.22
N ILE A 114 -16.98 5.95 19.31
CA ILE A 114 -16.09 6.70 20.20
C ILE A 114 -16.94 7.57 21.12
N PRO A 115 -17.10 7.19 22.39
CA PRO A 115 -17.91 7.93 23.33
C PRO A 115 -17.44 9.37 23.53
N ALA A 116 -18.33 10.21 24.07
CA ALA A 116 -18.03 11.59 24.41
C ALA A 116 -16.81 11.68 25.34
N GLY A 117 -15.90 12.61 25.05
CA GLY A 117 -14.66 12.82 25.81
C GLY A 117 -13.59 11.73 25.64
N GLN A 118 -13.80 10.72 24.80
CA GLN A 118 -12.86 9.60 24.64
C GLN A 118 -11.94 9.76 23.42
N ARG A 119 -10.86 8.99 23.46
CA ARG A 119 -9.91 8.83 22.35
C ARG A 119 -9.65 7.36 22.05
N GLY A 120 -9.32 7.05 20.80
CA GLY A 120 -8.95 5.71 20.37
C GLY A 120 -8.05 5.73 19.14
N THR A 121 -7.26 4.67 18.96
CA THR A 121 -6.41 4.51 17.78
C THR A 121 -6.86 3.28 16.99
N LEU A 122 -7.00 3.44 15.68
CA LEU A 122 -7.22 2.36 14.74
C LEU A 122 -6.00 2.21 13.84
N TYR A 123 -5.44 1.02 13.80
CA TYR A 123 -4.41 0.65 12.84
C TYR A 123 -5.06 0.02 11.63
N ILE A 124 -4.92 0.67 10.49
CA ILE A 124 -5.41 0.19 9.21
C ILE A 124 -4.23 -0.20 8.31
N SER A 125 -4.49 -1.06 7.34
CA SER A 125 -3.50 -1.52 6.38
C SER A 125 -3.98 -1.22 4.97
N THR A 126 -3.21 -0.47 4.18
CA THR A 126 -3.57 0.00 2.83
C THR A 126 -2.64 -0.58 1.76
N PRO A 127 -3.14 -0.87 0.55
CA PRO A 127 -2.38 -1.56 -0.50
C PRO A 127 -1.21 -0.74 -1.03
N LEU A 128 -0.20 -1.45 -1.57
CA LEU A 128 1.00 -0.89 -2.17
C LEU A 128 1.11 -1.20 -3.67
N TRP A 129 1.80 -0.27 -4.34
CA TRP A 129 2.19 -0.31 -5.74
C TRP A 129 3.67 -0.67 -5.84
N ILE A 130 4.03 -1.24 -6.98
CA ILE A 130 5.41 -1.43 -7.40
C ILE A 130 5.75 -0.30 -8.38
N ALA A 131 6.79 0.45 -8.06
CA ALA A 131 7.33 1.47 -8.91
C ALA A 131 8.79 1.18 -9.28
N GLY A 132 9.17 1.49 -10.51
CA GLY A 132 10.54 1.35 -11.01
C GLY A 132 11.16 2.69 -11.30
N PHE A 133 12.27 3.01 -10.64
CA PHE A 133 13.02 4.24 -10.87
C PHE A 133 14.37 3.94 -11.52
N VAL A 134 14.78 4.81 -12.42
CA VAL A 134 16.13 4.83 -13.01
C VAL A 134 16.83 6.11 -12.58
N GLU A 135 18.17 6.10 -12.57
CA GLU A 135 18.93 7.27 -12.15
C GLU A 135 18.60 8.49 -13.03
N GLY A 136 18.58 9.66 -12.40
CA GLY A 136 18.32 10.93 -13.09
C GLY A 136 16.86 11.17 -13.47
N GLN A 137 15.94 10.23 -13.21
CA GLN A 137 14.50 10.46 -13.39
C GLN A 137 13.78 10.62 -12.05
N LYS A 138 12.94 11.65 -11.97
CA LYS A 138 12.12 11.95 -10.80
C LYS A 138 10.89 11.03 -10.72
N ASP A 139 10.25 10.82 -11.88
CA ASP A 139 9.05 10.01 -12.00
C ASP A 139 9.42 8.56 -12.30
N PRO A 140 8.63 7.58 -11.82
CA PRO A 140 8.90 6.18 -12.12
C PRO A 140 8.57 5.85 -13.58
N LEU A 141 9.25 4.84 -14.12
CA LEU A 141 8.93 4.29 -15.44
C LEU A 141 7.54 3.66 -15.43
N PHE A 142 7.29 2.78 -14.45
CA PHE A 142 6.02 2.12 -14.26
C PHE A 142 5.58 2.26 -12.81
N ASP A 143 4.27 2.16 -12.60
CA ASP A 143 3.65 2.32 -11.29
C ASP A 143 2.35 1.49 -11.24
N ILE A 144 2.44 0.25 -10.77
CA ILE A 144 1.33 -0.71 -10.86
C ILE A 144 0.95 -1.28 -9.48
N PRO A 145 -0.34 -1.49 -9.18
CA PRO A 145 -0.74 -2.11 -7.93
C PRO A 145 -0.33 -3.58 -7.91
N VAL A 146 0.17 -4.04 -6.75
CA VAL A 146 0.48 -5.47 -6.54
C VAL A 146 -0.80 -6.29 -6.61
N ILE A 147 -1.77 -5.93 -5.76
CA ILE A 147 -3.14 -6.45 -5.77
C ILE A 147 -4.03 -5.30 -6.20
N LEU A 148 -4.70 -5.44 -7.34
CA LEU A 148 -5.54 -4.37 -7.88
C LEU A 148 -6.75 -4.13 -6.98
N PRO A 149 -6.86 -2.95 -6.32
CA PRO A 149 -8.05 -2.64 -5.54
C PRO A 149 -9.24 -2.37 -6.45
N LYS A 150 -10.45 -2.51 -5.91
CA LYS A 150 -11.68 -2.21 -6.66
C LYS A 150 -11.93 -0.72 -6.64
N ASP A 151 -12.38 -0.14 -7.74
CA ASP A 151 -12.87 1.23 -7.75
C ASP A 151 -14.14 1.35 -6.89
N THR A 152 -14.29 2.45 -6.18
CA THR A 152 -15.47 2.80 -5.41
C THR A 152 -15.69 4.31 -5.45
N TRP A 153 -16.91 4.74 -5.13
CA TRP A 153 -17.25 6.14 -4.99
C TRP A 153 -17.36 6.51 -3.51
N PHE A 154 -16.69 7.57 -3.08
CA PHE A 154 -16.84 8.15 -1.75
C PHE A 154 -17.49 9.53 -1.88
N GLY A 155 -18.65 9.72 -1.28
CA GLY A 155 -19.38 10.99 -1.29
C GLY A 155 -20.88 10.79 -1.13
N PRO A 156 -21.63 11.85 -0.75
CA PRO A 156 -23.07 11.78 -0.53
C PRO A 156 -23.88 11.42 -1.79
N ASN A 157 -23.35 11.67 -2.99
CA ASN A 157 -23.99 11.30 -4.26
C ASN A 157 -22.99 11.29 -5.42
N HIS A 158 -23.41 10.82 -6.61
CA HIS A 158 -22.55 10.74 -7.81
C HIS A 158 -22.07 12.09 -8.37
N ARG A 159 -22.59 13.23 -7.88
CA ARG A 159 -22.16 14.57 -8.29
C ARG A 159 -21.19 15.21 -7.29
N HIS A 160 -21.19 14.73 -6.05
CA HIS A 160 -20.41 15.29 -4.95
C HIS A 160 -19.72 14.13 -4.26
N GLY A 161 -18.45 13.93 -4.59
CA GLY A 161 -17.64 12.82 -4.13
C GLY A 161 -16.37 12.68 -4.96
N GLU A 162 -15.66 11.60 -4.72
CA GLU A 162 -14.41 11.26 -5.40
C GLU A 162 -14.35 9.75 -5.69
N ILE A 163 -13.62 9.40 -6.76
CA ILE A 163 -13.31 8.02 -7.08
C ILE A 163 -12.14 7.59 -6.18
N CYS A 164 -12.39 6.56 -5.40
CA CYS A 164 -11.43 5.98 -4.46
C CYS A 164 -11.22 4.50 -4.76
N TYR A 165 -10.29 3.89 -4.04
CA TYR A 165 -10.15 2.44 -3.99
C TYR A 165 -10.88 1.85 -2.78
N ALA A 166 -11.61 0.76 -2.98
CA ALA A 166 -12.09 -0.12 -1.92
C ALA A 166 -11.15 -1.32 -1.77
N THR A 167 -10.83 -1.66 -0.53
CA THR A 167 -10.05 -2.85 -0.18
C THR A 167 -10.60 -3.43 1.12
N ALA A 168 -10.55 -4.75 1.25
CA ALA A 168 -10.94 -5.39 2.49
C ALA A 168 -9.85 -5.10 3.54
N VAL A 169 -10.11 -4.17 4.44
CA VAL A 169 -9.17 -3.85 5.51
C VAL A 169 -9.62 -4.49 6.80
N ASP A 170 -8.71 -5.23 7.40
CA ASP A 170 -8.79 -5.63 8.79
C ASP A 170 -8.23 -4.49 9.65
N GLY A 171 -9.11 -3.61 10.12
CA GLY A 171 -8.75 -2.53 11.05
C GLY A 171 -8.64 -3.09 12.47
N ARG A 172 -7.54 -2.82 13.17
CA ARG A 172 -7.29 -3.31 14.54
C ARG A 172 -7.06 -2.15 15.48
N THR A 173 -7.66 -2.18 16.67
CA THR A 173 -7.37 -1.21 17.74
C THR A 173 -6.04 -1.51 18.41
N GLU A 174 -5.64 -2.79 18.43
CA GLU A 174 -4.38 -3.26 18.96
C GLU A 174 -3.43 -3.66 17.82
N LEU A 175 -2.27 -2.99 17.74
CA LEU A 175 -1.32 -3.18 16.65
C LEU A 175 -0.84 -4.63 16.51
N HIS A 176 -0.65 -5.35 17.62
CA HIS A 176 -0.14 -6.72 17.59
C HIS A 176 -1.13 -7.71 16.92
N GLN A 177 -2.41 -7.37 16.87
CA GLN A 177 -3.43 -8.15 16.17
C GLN A 177 -3.38 -7.91 14.65
N LEU A 178 -2.78 -6.80 14.20
CA LEU A 178 -2.62 -6.51 12.79
C LEU A 178 -1.45 -7.32 12.24
N LYS A 179 -1.73 -8.33 11.41
CA LYS A 179 -0.69 -9.17 10.80
C LYS A 179 0.21 -8.33 9.85
N PRO A 180 1.54 -8.49 9.91
CA PRO A 180 2.44 -7.93 8.90
C PRO A 180 2.09 -8.44 7.50
N ARG A 181 2.17 -7.56 6.48
CA ARG A 181 1.81 -7.87 5.09
C ARG A 181 2.78 -7.17 4.14
N ALA A 182 3.36 -7.91 3.19
CA ALA A 182 4.43 -7.38 2.33
C ALA A 182 3.98 -6.29 1.35
N PHE A 183 2.71 -6.31 0.94
CA PHE A 183 2.16 -5.40 -0.04
C PHE A 183 1.20 -4.39 0.57
N ARG A 184 1.34 -4.12 1.87
CA ARG A 184 0.52 -3.12 2.55
C ARG A 184 1.33 -2.28 3.55
N ALA A 185 0.94 -1.02 3.68
CA ALA A 185 1.48 -0.10 4.67
C ALA A 185 0.49 0.10 5.82
N VAL A 186 1.01 0.24 7.04
CA VAL A 186 0.22 0.54 8.23
C VAL A 186 0.03 2.04 8.36
N THR A 187 -1.22 2.48 8.48
CA THR A 187 -1.58 3.87 8.79
C THR A 187 -2.28 3.91 10.14
N PRO A 188 -1.72 4.55 11.18
CA PRO A 188 -2.45 4.79 12.42
C PRO A 188 -3.43 5.96 12.25
N ILE A 189 -4.67 5.78 12.68
CA ILE A 189 -5.67 6.84 12.77
C ILE A 189 -6.05 7.01 14.25
N GLU A 190 -5.70 8.16 14.81
CA GLU A 190 -6.03 8.53 16.19
C GLU A 190 -7.26 9.45 16.18
N PHE A 191 -8.31 9.03 16.88
CA PHE A 191 -9.55 9.77 16.99
C PHE A 191 -9.69 10.39 18.36
N HIS A 192 -10.01 11.68 18.40
CA HIS A 192 -10.25 12.44 19.62
C HIS A 192 -11.68 13.00 19.55
N ASN A 193 -12.58 12.44 20.36
CA ASN A 193 -13.93 12.95 20.50
C ASN A 193 -14.00 13.88 21.72
N THR A 194 -13.91 15.18 21.48
CA THR A 194 -14.03 16.21 22.52
C THR A 194 -15.45 16.76 22.65
N SER A 195 -16.39 16.23 21.86
CA SER A 195 -17.80 16.62 21.92
C SER A 195 -18.54 15.97 23.10
N HIS A 196 -19.80 16.35 23.27
CA HIS A 196 -20.72 15.76 24.25
C HIS A 196 -21.54 14.57 23.71
N GLN A 197 -21.24 14.08 22.51
CA GLN A 197 -22.00 13.02 21.86
C GLN A 197 -21.10 11.86 21.44
N GLN A 198 -21.70 10.68 21.26
CA GLN A 198 -20.99 9.51 20.73
C GLN A 198 -20.77 9.70 19.23
N LEU A 199 -19.54 9.46 18.77
CA LEU A 199 -19.23 9.38 17.35
C LEU A 199 -19.37 7.96 16.84
N ARG A 200 -19.93 7.80 15.65
CA ARG A 200 -19.99 6.54 14.92
C ARG A 200 -19.31 6.68 13.57
N PHE A 201 -18.52 5.66 13.20
CA PHE A 201 -17.87 5.57 11.89
C PHE A 201 -18.17 4.22 11.24
N ASP A 202 -18.87 4.26 10.10
CA ASP A 202 -19.17 3.07 9.28
C ASP A 202 -18.20 2.94 8.09
N ARG A 203 -17.65 4.06 7.62
CA ARG A 203 -16.82 4.14 6.42
C ARG A 203 -15.90 5.34 6.50
N MET A 204 -14.66 5.17 6.07
CA MET A 204 -13.64 6.24 6.10
C MET A 204 -12.87 6.28 4.81
N ASN A 205 -12.64 7.47 4.27
CA ASN A 205 -11.80 7.69 3.12
C ASN A 205 -10.41 8.17 3.55
N VAL A 206 -9.43 7.30 3.39
CA VAL A 206 -8.07 7.54 3.88
C VAL A 206 -7.24 8.13 2.74
N PRO A 207 -6.71 9.36 2.89
CA PRO A 207 -5.99 10.06 1.83
C PRO A 207 -4.55 9.55 1.70
N VAL A 208 -4.37 8.28 1.35
CA VAL A 208 -3.05 7.64 1.30
C VAL A 208 -2.11 8.27 0.29
N SER A 209 -2.61 8.91 -0.77
CA SER A 209 -1.79 9.66 -1.73
C SER A 209 -1.06 10.85 -1.08
N ALA A 210 -1.62 11.40 0.00
CA ALA A 210 -1.07 12.52 0.75
C ALA A 210 -0.15 12.11 1.92
N LEU A 211 0.10 10.81 2.11
CA LEU A 211 0.93 10.32 3.21
C LEU A 211 2.35 9.99 2.74
N PRO A 212 3.39 10.27 3.54
CA PRO A 212 4.73 9.73 3.30
C PRO A 212 4.75 8.23 3.62
N LEU A 213 5.73 7.53 3.04
CA LEU A 213 5.97 6.11 3.26
C LEU A 213 7.33 5.90 3.95
N PHE A 214 7.32 5.09 4.99
CA PHE A 214 8.49 4.73 5.79
C PHE A 214 8.60 3.22 5.93
N TYR A 215 9.81 2.71 6.17
CA TYR A 215 10.07 1.32 6.48
C TYR A 215 10.74 1.18 7.84
N SER A 216 10.23 0.27 8.66
CA SER A 216 10.81 -0.06 9.96
C SER A 216 11.40 -1.46 9.90
N GLU A 217 12.72 -1.56 10.06
CA GLU A 217 13.40 -2.86 10.13
C GLU A 217 13.03 -3.63 11.39
N SER A 218 12.88 -2.94 12.52
CA SER A 218 12.54 -3.55 13.81
C SER A 218 11.13 -4.16 13.83
N THR A 219 10.16 -3.52 13.16
CA THR A 219 8.79 -4.06 13.06
C THR A 219 8.55 -4.90 11.82
N GLY A 220 9.48 -4.88 10.86
CA GLY A 220 9.36 -5.55 9.57
C GLY A 220 8.20 -5.04 8.74
N ARG A 221 7.84 -3.75 8.83
CA ARG A 221 6.62 -3.20 8.21
C ARG A 221 6.89 -1.88 7.51
N LEU A 222 6.06 -1.62 6.50
CA LEU A 222 5.90 -0.29 5.92
C LEU A 222 4.85 0.49 6.71
N TRP A 223 5.12 1.77 6.92
CA TRP A 223 4.34 2.68 7.74
C TRP A 223 4.08 3.98 7.00
N THR A 224 2.99 4.65 7.36
CA THR A 224 2.71 6.03 6.94
C THR A 224 2.66 6.95 8.14
N SER A 225 2.57 8.26 7.91
CA SER A 225 2.29 9.21 9.00
C SER A 225 0.96 8.91 9.67
N GLN A 226 0.89 9.16 10.97
CA GLN A 226 -0.36 9.08 11.73
C GLN A 226 -1.33 10.17 11.27
N ILE A 227 -2.61 9.80 11.14
CA ILE A 227 -3.72 10.75 10.94
C ILE A 227 -4.39 10.99 12.29
N LYS A 228 -4.64 12.25 12.64
CA LYS A 228 -5.49 12.64 13.77
C LYS A 228 -6.83 13.15 13.27
N VAL A 229 -7.90 12.64 13.88
CA VAL A 229 -9.28 13.06 13.64
C VAL A 229 -9.80 13.67 14.92
N LEU A 230 -9.97 14.99 14.94
CA LEU A 230 -10.52 15.72 16.07
C LEU A 230 -11.97 16.12 15.78
N HIS A 231 -12.88 15.70 16.64
CA HIS A 231 -14.28 16.08 16.57
C HIS A 231 -14.67 16.89 17.82
N GLU A 232 -15.25 18.06 17.58
CA GLU A 232 -15.59 19.06 18.60
C GLU A 232 -17.13 19.20 18.78
N GLY A 233 -17.94 18.78 17.80
CA GLY A 233 -19.40 18.86 17.84
C GLY A 233 -20.06 18.70 16.46
N LEU A 234 -21.39 18.57 16.40
CA LEU A 234 -22.15 18.32 15.17
C LEU A 234 -22.11 19.46 14.16
N ASP A 235 -21.98 20.70 14.61
CA ASP A 235 -22.07 21.89 13.75
C ASP A 235 -20.85 22.04 12.82
N ARG A 236 -19.83 21.19 12.98
CA ARG A 236 -18.58 21.27 12.22
C ARG A 236 -18.10 19.88 11.81
N PRO A 237 -17.56 19.74 10.58
CA PRO A 237 -16.87 18.51 10.22
C PRO A 237 -15.63 18.31 11.12
N PRO A 238 -15.25 17.06 11.42
CA PRO A 238 -14.02 16.74 12.11
C PRO A 238 -12.80 17.35 11.41
N ARG A 239 -11.87 17.84 12.21
CA ARG A 239 -10.58 18.32 11.73
C ARG A 239 -9.66 17.14 11.55
N ILE A 240 -9.15 16.99 10.33
CA ILE A 240 -8.20 15.92 9.96
C ILE A 240 -6.81 16.54 9.85
N ARG A 241 -5.83 15.92 10.52
CA ARG A 241 -4.43 16.35 10.48
C ARG A 241 -3.52 15.16 10.22
N ILE A 242 -2.59 15.31 9.28
CA ILE A 242 -1.49 14.36 9.09
C ILE A 242 -0.35 14.82 9.98
N GLU A 243 0.15 13.93 10.83
CA GLU A 243 1.27 14.22 11.72
C GLU A 243 2.59 14.22 10.93
N ASN A 244 3.43 15.23 11.17
CA ASN A 244 4.75 15.35 10.53
C ASN A 244 5.79 14.40 11.15
N ARG A 245 5.50 13.84 12.33
CA ARG A 245 6.37 12.88 13.00
C ARG A 245 6.04 11.45 12.58
N THR A 246 7.05 10.60 12.63
CA THR A 246 6.89 9.16 12.40
C THR A 246 6.02 8.55 13.52
N PRO A 247 5.20 7.53 13.22
CA PRO A 247 4.37 6.90 14.25
C PRO A 247 5.22 6.33 15.38
N PRO A 248 4.87 6.55 16.67
CA PRO A 248 5.66 6.06 17.80
C PRO A 248 5.90 4.54 17.76
N HIS A 249 4.89 3.77 17.34
CA HIS A 249 4.97 2.32 17.25
C HIS A 249 5.75 1.79 16.04
N ALA A 250 6.18 2.66 15.12
CA ALA A 250 7.06 2.27 14.02
C ALA A 250 8.52 2.13 14.47
N GLY A 251 8.88 2.66 15.64
CA GLY A 251 10.28 2.70 16.10
C GLY A 251 11.15 3.55 15.18
N GLU A 252 12.41 3.14 15.01
CA GLU A 252 13.28 3.74 13.99
C GLU A 252 12.80 3.37 12.59
N VAL A 253 12.79 4.36 11.71
CA VAL A 253 12.30 4.20 10.35
C VAL A 253 13.23 4.79 9.32
N ILE A 254 13.27 4.15 8.17
CA ILE A 254 13.90 4.61 6.94
C ILE A 254 12.83 5.30 6.10
N TYR A 255 13.10 6.50 5.64
CA TYR A 255 12.23 7.19 4.69
C TYR A 255 12.27 6.51 3.33
N VAL A 256 11.11 6.11 2.79
CA VAL A 256 11.02 5.38 1.52
C VAL A 256 10.52 6.29 0.39
N HIS A 257 9.39 6.97 0.59
CA HIS A 257 8.85 7.90 -0.40
C HIS A 257 8.15 9.11 0.22
N PRO A 258 8.18 10.25 -0.49
CA PRO A 258 7.26 11.35 -0.21
C PRO A 258 5.82 10.99 -0.56
N PRO A 259 4.86 11.78 -0.03
CA PRO A 259 3.50 11.80 -0.56
C PRO A 259 3.49 11.91 -2.09
N ARG A 260 2.52 11.24 -2.74
CA ARG A 260 2.25 11.41 -4.17
C ARG A 260 1.70 12.80 -4.45
N GLU A 261 0.89 13.29 -3.53
CA GLU A 261 0.20 14.57 -3.61
C GLU A 261 0.46 15.39 -2.34
N PRO A 262 0.47 16.73 -2.42
CA PRO A 262 0.56 17.54 -1.22
C PRO A 262 -0.65 17.30 -0.31
N ALA A 263 -0.44 17.42 1.00
CA ALA A 263 -1.56 17.36 1.94
C ALA A 263 -2.50 18.56 1.70
N SER A 264 -3.74 18.28 1.29
CA SER A 264 -4.80 19.28 1.19
C SER A 264 -5.29 19.67 2.60
N ALA A 265 -5.68 20.92 2.78
CA ALA A 265 -6.31 21.38 4.03
C ALA A 265 -7.72 20.80 4.25
N LEU A 266 -8.32 20.22 3.20
CA LEU A 266 -9.66 19.64 3.22
C LEU A 266 -9.59 18.20 2.73
N PHE A 267 -9.55 17.25 3.66
CA PHE A 267 -9.77 15.84 3.37
C PHE A 267 -11.21 15.48 3.69
N ASN A 268 -11.96 14.96 2.71
CA ASN A 268 -13.26 14.38 2.96
C ASN A 268 -13.07 12.93 3.44
N MET A 269 -12.75 12.75 4.72
CA MET A 269 -12.53 11.42 5.30
C MET A 269 -13.84 10.70 5.65
N PHE A 270 -14.97 11.41 5.77
CA PHE A 270 -16.25 10.84 6.22
C PHE A 270 -17.39 11.31 5.31
N ASP A 271 -18.26 10.37 4.90
CA ASP A 271 -19.39 10.62 3.97
C ASP A 271 -20.61 11.25 4.66
N SER A 272 -20.78 10.96 5.96
CA SER A 272 -21.90 11.40 6.78
C SER A 272 -21.59 11.17 8.26
N PHE A 273 -22.04 12.07 9.13
CA PHE A 273 -22.02 11.89 10.59
C PHE A 273 -23.44 11.53 11.05
N PHE A 274 -23.55 10.48 11.87
CA PHE A 274 -24.81 10.04 12.49
C PHE A 274 -24.65 9.98 14.00
#